data_AF-A0A2A2TBA6-F1
#
_entry.id   AF-A0A2A2TBA6-F1
#
_cell.length_a   1.000
_cell.length_b   1.000
_cell.length_c   1.000
_cell.angle_alpha   90.00
_cell.angle_beta   90.00
_cell.angle_gamma   90.00
#
_symmetry.space_group_name_H-M   'P 1'
#
loop_
_entity.id
_entity.type
_entity.pdbx_description
1 polymer ?
#
loop_
_entity_poly.entity_id
_entity_poly.type
_entity_poly.pdbx_seq_one_letter_code
_entity_poly.pdbx_strand_id
1 'polypeptide(L)'
;MTLQLPHNTPPNHKPGHVATYTTHPQVWKWYHYFTFNIDHKVIGIQYLVTSFAFYLIGGLMAVALRTELLTPDSDFLDPNLYNAFLTNHGTIMILDWLFRCRDNIELVDDWC
;
A
#
# COMPACT_ATOMS: atom_id res chain seq x y z
N MET A 1 38.55 -48.57 -22.76
CA MET A 1 38.48 -47.19 -22.24
C MET A 1 37.21 -47.05 -21.42
N THR A 2 37.25 -47.41 -20.14
CA THR A 2 36.12 -47.28 -19.21
C THR A 2 36.61 -46.41 -18.06
N LEU A 3 36.12 -45.17 -17.99
CA LEU A 3 36.50 -44.18 -16.98
C LEU A 3 36.14 -44.70 -15.58
N GLN A 4 37.13 -45.12 -14.80
CA GLN A 4 36.96 -45.28 -13.36
C GLN A 4 36.90 -43.87 -12.74
N LEU A 5 35.71 -43.45 -12.29
CA LEU A 5 35.56 -42.21 -11.52
C LEU A 5 36.22 -42.38 -10.14
N PRO A 6 37.01 -41.40 -9.64
CA PRO A 6 37.51 -41.43 -8.28
C PRO A 6 36.35 -41.32 -7.29
N HIS A 7 36.25 -42.28 -6.37
CA HIS A 7 35.33 -42.23 -5.24
C HIS A 7 35.80 -41.15 -4.25
N ASN A 8 35.09 -40.02 -4.24
CA ASN A 8 35.26 -38.92 -3.31
C ASN A 8 34.50 -39.23 -2.01
N THR A 9 35.24 -39.61 -0.98
CA THR A 9 34.71 -39.76 0.38
C THR A 9 34.13 -38.41 0.86
N PRO A 10 32.88 -38.34 1.35
CA PRO A 10 32.32 -37.10 1.86
C PRO A 10 33.12 -36.61 3.09
N PRO A 11 33.36 -35.29 3.22
CA PRO A 11 34.07 -34.73 4.36
C PRO A 11 33.31 -34.97 5.66
N ASN A 12 34.05 -35.37 6.70
CA ASN A 12 33.60 -35.62 8.06
C ASN A 12 32.88 -34.37 8.63
N HIS A 13 31.54 -34.42 8.68
CA HIS A 13 30.74 -33.39 9.33
C HIS A 13 30.89 -33.57 10.85
N LYS A 14 31.78 -32.77 11.47
CA LYS A 14 31.77 -32.60 12.92
C LYS A 14 30.40 -32.02 13.29
N PRO A 15 29.65 -32.63 14.23
CA PRO A 15 28.41 -32.02 14.72
C PRO A 15 28.77 -30.72 15.44
N GLY A 16 28.77 -29.62 14.69
CA GLY A 16 28.83 -28.28 15.24
C GLY A 16 27.57 -28.08 16.07
N HIS A 17 27.75 -27.58 17.29
CA HIS A 17 26.68 -27.28 18.23
C HIS A 17 25.52 -26.62 17.49
N VAL A 18 24.34 -27.24 17.61
CA VAL A 18 23.07 -26.72 17.10
C VAL A 18 22.95 -25.28 17.60
N ALA A 19 23.24 -24.33 16.72
CA ALA A 19 23.01 -22.92 17.00
C ALA A 19 21.50 -22.78 17.09
N THR A 20 20.98 -22.82 18.32
CA THR A 20 19.60 -22.48 18.62
C THR A 20 19.35 -21.09 18.06
N TYR A 21 18.66 -21.02 16.92
CA TYR A 21 18.20 -19.77 16.35
C TYR A 21 17.15 -19.23 17.33
N THR A 22 17.60 -18.39 18.26
CA THR A 22 16.69 -17.62 19.10
C THR A 22 15.99 -16.68 18.15
N THR A 23 14.79 -17.06 17.70
CA THR A 23 13.88 -16.20 16.97
C THR A 23 13.59 -15.03 17.89
N HIS A 24 14.39 -13.96 17.80
CA HIS A 24 14.05 -12.70 18.41
C HIS A 24 12.64 -12.38 17.90
N PRO A 25 11.62 -12.26 18.77
CA PRO A 25 10.34 -11.75 18.32
C PRO A 25 10.65 -10.34 17.84
N GLN A 26 10.70 -10.17 16.52
CA GLN A 26 10.82 -8.87 15.90
C GLN A 26 9.57 -8.14 16.35
N VAL A 27 9.69 -7.31 17.37
CA VAL A 27 8.62 -6.44 17.84
C VAL A 27 8.29 -5.54 16.65
N TRP A 28 7.30 -5.95 15.88
CA TRP A 28 6.79 -5.28 14.71
C TRP A 28 6.32 -3.88 15.10
N LYS A 29 7.26 -2.94 15.10
CA LYS A 29 6.93 -1.52 15.18
C LYS A 29 6.06 -1.23 13.96
N TRP A 30 4.90 -0.63 14.18
CA TRP A 30 3.94 -0.29 13.13
C TRP A 30 4.57 0.50 11.96
N TYR A 31 5.67 1.22 12.21
CA TYR A 31 6.49 1.89 11.19
C TYR A 31 7.14 0.96 10.16
N HIS A 32 7.32 -0.34 10.45
CA HIS A 32 7.84 -1.31 9.50
C HIS A 32 6.90 -1.54 8.32
N TYR A 33 5.59 -1.29 8.49
CA TYR A 33 4.62 -1.34 7.39
C TYR A 33 4.72 -0.12 6.46
N PHE A 34 5.40 0.96 6.86
CA PHE A 34 5.68 2.13 6.00
C PHE A 34 7.10 2.08 5.40
N THR A 35 7.89 1.06 5.73
CA THR A 35 9.21 0.84 5.14
C THR A 35 9.07 0.04 3.85
N PHE A 36 9.81 0.42 2.80
CA PHE A 36 9.83 -0.28 1.51
C PHE A 36 10.20 -1.76 1.70
N ASN A 37 9.19 -2.64 1.54
CA ASN A 37 9.32 -4.08 1.54
C ASN A 37 8.75 -4.62 0.23
N ILE A 38 9.49 -5.53 -0.41
CA ILE A 38 9.11 -6.17 -1.68
C ILE A 38 8.04 -7.27 -1.53
N ASP A 39 7.60 -7.55 -0.30
CA ASP A 39 6.55 -8.53 -0.04
C ASP A 39 5.20 -8.05 -0.59
N HIS A 40 4.64 -8.83 -1.54
CA HIS A 40 3.34 -8.57 -2.18
C HIS A 40 2.15 -8.48 -1.20
N LYS A 41 2.29 -8.98 0.02
CA LYS A 41 1.30 -8.82 1.10
C LYS A 41 1.37 -7.43 1.75
N VAL A 42 2.57 -6.86 1.87
CA VAL A 42 2.80 -5.55 2.50
C VAL A 42 2.44 -4.43 1.53
N ILE A 43 2.82 -4.56 0.25
CA ILE A 43 2.47 -3.61 -0.80
C ILE A 43 0.94 -3.45 -0.93
N GLY A 44 0.19 -4.56 -0.84
CA GLY A 44 -1.27 -4.54 -0.90
C GLY A 44 -1.92 -3.78 0.26
N ILE A 45 -1.41 -3.93 1.49
CA ILE A 45 -1.91 -3.19 2.67
C ILE A 45 -1.63 -1.69 2.53
N GLN A 46 -0.44 -1.31 2.05
CA GLN A 46 -0.06 0.09 1.88
C GLN A 46 -0.99 0.79 0.87
N TYR A 47 -1.23 0.16 -0.29
CA TYR A 47 -2.13 0.70 -1.31
C TYR A 47 -3.58 0.77 -0.85
N LEU A 48 -4.07 -0.19 -0.05
CA LEU A 48 -5.42 -0.14 0.50
C LEU A 48 -5.59 1.04 1.47
N VAL A 49 -4.63 1.19 2.39
CA VAL A 49 -4.63 2.27 3.39
C VAL A 49 -4.62 3.65 2.73
N THR A 50 -3.78 3.86 1.71
CA THR A 50 -3.72 5.14 1.01
C THR A 50 -5.01 5.44 0.24
N SER A 51 -5.58 4.49 -0.54
CA SER A 51 -6.90 4.71 -1.19
C SER A 51 -7.97 5.05 -0.19
N PHE A 52 -8.03 4.31 0.91
CA PHE A 52 -9.11 4.44 1.86
C PHE A 52 -9.07 5.81 2.55
N ALA A 53 -7.87 6.31 2.87
CA ALA A 53 -7.69 7.64 3.44
C ALA A 53 -8.20 8.75 2.51
N PHE A 54 -7.83 8.74 1.23
CA PHE A 54 -8.27 9.76 0.26
C PHE A 54 -9.73 9.61 -0.16
N TYR A 55 -10.23 8.37 -0.27
CA TYR A 55 -11.64 8.07 -0.55
C TYR A 55 -12.56 8.66 0.51
N LEU A 56 -12.19 8.57 1.80
CA LEU A 56 -12.99 9.16 2.87
C LEU A 56 -13.06 10.68 2.78
N ILE A 57 -11.96 11.34 2.42
CA ILE A 57 -11.90 12.81 2.28
C ILE A 57 -12.78 13.26 1.10
N GLY A 58 -12.64 12.62 -0.06
CA GLY A 58 -13.46 12.93 -1.24
C GLY A 58 -14.94 12.56 -1.02
N GLY A 59 -15.21 11.43 -0.37
CA GLY A 59 -16.55 10.94 -0.07
C GLY A 59 -17.31 11.82 0.92
N LEU A 60 -16.66 12.29 1.99
CA LEU A 60 -17.27 13.19 2.97
C LEU A 60 -17.72 14.50 2.32
N MET A 61 -16.90 15.05 1.43
CA MET A 61 -17.21 16.27 0.70
C MET A 61 -18.36 16.08 -0.31
N ALA A 62 -18.48 14.89 -0.91
CA ALA A 62 -19.64 14.55 -1.75
C ALA A 62 -20.94 14.44 -0.96
N VAL A 63 -20.89 13.91 0.27
CA VAL A 63 -22.07 13.88 1.14
C VAL A 63 -22.51 15.30 1.48
N ALA A 64 -21.57 16.21 1.78
CA ALA A 64 -21.86 17.62 2.01
C ALA A 64 -22.53 18.31 0.80
N LEU A 65 -22.03 18.06 -0.42
CA LEU A 65 -22.69 18.56 -1.64
C LEU A 65 -24.10 17.98 -1.83
N ARG A 66 -24.30 16.71 -1.46
CA ARG A 66 -25.59 16.02 -1.58
C ARG A 66 -26.59 16.49 -0.53
N THR A 67 -26.15 16.92 0.66
CA THR A 67 -27.02 17.49 1.69
C THR A 67 -27.57 18.86 1.30
N GLU A 68 -26.81 19.69 0.58
CA GLU A 68 -27.32 20.97 0.06
C GLU A 68 -28.47 20.77 -0.96
N LEU A 69 -28.45 19.71 -1.78
CA LEU A 69 -29.56 19.44 -2.71
C LEU A 69 -30.84 18.94 -2.02
N LEU A 70 -30.77 18.52 -0.76
CA LEU A 70 -31.94 18.05 0.01
C LEU A 70 -32.72 19.21 0.63
N THR A 71 -32.09 20.37 0.81
CA THR A 71 -32.70 21.58 1.39
C THR A 71 -32.44 22.78 0.47
N PRO A 72 -33.45 23.34 -0.20
CA PRO A 72 -33.30 24.42 -1.18
C PRO A 72 -32.95 25.80 -0.58
N ASP A 73 -32.78 25.89 0.75
CA ASP A 73 -32.32 27.10 1.44
C ASP A 73 -30.81 27.01 1.64
N SER A 74 -30.08 27.96 1.05
CA SER A 74 -28.62 28.08 1.14
C SER A 74 -28.20 28.62 2.50
N ASP A 75 -28.31 27.80 3.55
CA ASP A 75 -27.97 28.22 4.92
C ASP A 75 -26.60 27.66 5.37
N PHE A 76 -26.10 26.59 4.75
CA PHE A 76 -24.86 25.90 5.17
C PHE A 76 -23.64 26.21 4.29
N LEU A 77 -23.81 26.41 2.98
CA LEU A 77 -22.71 26.66 2.04
C LEU A 77 -23.00 27.88 1.15
N ASP A 78 -22.12 28.88 1.23
CA ASP A 78 -22.15 30.02 0.31
C ASP A 78 -22.05 29.55 -1.15
N PRO A 79 -22.73 30.18 -2.13
CA PRO A 79 -22.65 29.80 -3.54
C PRO A 79 -21.21 29.68 -4.07
N ASN A 80 -20.27 30.45 -3.52
CA ASN A 80 -18.86 30.35 -3.88
C ASN A 80 -18.21 29.07 -3.33
N LEU A 81 -18.53 28.72 -2.08
CA LEU A 81 -18.00 27.55 -1.40
C LEU A 81 -18.54 26.24 -2.02
N TYR A 82 -19.78 26.23 -2.50
CA TYR A 82 -20.35 25.11 -3.25
C TYR A 82 -19.57 24.80 -4.53
N ASN A 83 -19.25 25.84 -5.33
CA ASN A 83 -18.46 25.68 -6.56
C ASN A 83 -17.02 25.21 -6.29
N ALA A 84 -16.43 25.69 -5.19
CA ALA A 84 -15.12 25.25 -4.74
C ALA A 84 -15.14 23.77 -4.28
N PHE A 85 -16.15 23.36 -3.53
CA PHE A 85 -16.29 21.98 -3.07
C PHE A 85 -16.55 21.00 -4.22
N LEU A 86 -17.38 21.37 -5.20
CA LEU A 86 -17.61 20.55 -6.39
C LEU A 86 -16.31 20.32 -7.18
N THR A 87 -15.54 21.38 -7.39
CA THR A 87 -14.26 21.31 -8.11
C THR A 87 -13.27 20.46 -7.32
N ASN A 88 -13.10 20.73 -6.03
CA ASN A 88 -12.18 19.98 -5.17
C ASN A 88 -12.58 18.50 -5.07
N HIS A 89 -13.87 18.17 -5.09
CA HIS A 89 -14.34 16.79 -5.03
C HIS A 89 -13.92 16.02 -6.29
N GLY A 90 -14.15 16.63 -7.47
CA GLY A 90 -13.73 16.07 -8.75
C GLY A 90 -12.20 15.95 -8.86
N THR A 91 -11.46 16.98 -8.42
CA THR A 91 -10.00 16.95 -8.43
C THR A 91 -9.44 15.88 -7.48
N ILE A 92 -10.01 15.68 -6.28
CA ILE A 92 -9.57 14.61 -5.37
C ILE A 92 -9.85 13.22 -5.94
N MET A 93 -11.01 13.01 -6.59
CA MET A 93 -11.32 11.72 -7.24
C MET A 93 -10.38 11.42 -8.42
N ILE A 94 -10.08 12.42 -9.25
CA ILE A 94 -9.15 12.30 -10.39
C ILE A 94 -7.71 12.18 -9.92
N LEU A 95 -7.31 12.94 -8.89
CA LEU A 95 -5.97 12.87 -8.32
C LEU A 95 -5.75 11.56 -7.57
N ASP A 96 -6.72 11.03 -6.83
CA ASP A 96 -6.60 9.69 -6.22
C ASP A 96 -6.39 8.61 -7.29
N TRP A 97 -7.14 8.68 -8.39
CA TRP A 97 -6.92 7.82 -9.55
C TRP A 97 -5.53 8.02 -10.19
N LEU A 98 -5.09 9.27 -10.32
CA LEU A 98 -3.79 9.62 -10.89
C LEU A 98 -2.61 9.25 -9.99
N PHE A 99 -2.68 9.47 -8.68
CA PHE A 99 -1.66 9.10 -7.69
C PHE A 99 -1.57 7.58 -7.55
N ARG A 100 -2.71 6.88 -7.58
CA ARG A 100 -2.71 5.42 -7.69
C ARG A 100 -2.00 4.92 -8.96
N CYS A 101 -2.08 5.68 -10.05
CA CYS A 101 -1.33 5.40 -11.28
C CYS A 101 0.11 5.96 -11.30
N ARG A 102 0.46 6.93 -10.46
CA ARG A 102 1.74 7.66 -10.49
C ARG A 102 2.72 7.20 -9.43
N ASP A 103 2.24 6.77 -8.27
CA ASP A 103 3.05 6.30 -7.14
C ASP A 103 3.39 4.81 -7.27
N ASN A 104 3.85 4.43 -8.46
CA ASN A 104 4.62 3.20 -8.63
C ASN A 104 5.94 3.51 -9.31
N ILE A 105 6.93 3.79 -8.47
CA ILE A 105 8.33 3.64 -8.81
C ILE A 105 8.66 2.16 -8.49
N GLU A 106 8.72 1.35 -9.54
CA GLU A 106 9.47 0.08 -9.67
C GLU A 106 8.98 -1.21 -8.97
N LEU A 107 7.69 -1.39 -8.61
CA LEU A 107 7.19 -2.70 -8.12
C LEU A 107 5.79 -3.13 -8.63
N VAL A 108 5.22 -2.49 -9.66
CA VAL A 108 4.02 -2.96 -10.41
C VAL A 108 4.39 -3.37 -11.83
N ASP A 109 5.54 -4.03 -12.00
CA ASP A 109 5.96 -4.61 -13.29
C ASP A 109 5.17 -5.88 -13.72
N ASP A 110 3.99 -6.14 -13.13
CA ASP A 110 3.19 -7.37 -13.33
C ASP A 110 1.68 -7.13 -13.56
N TRP A 111 1.30 -5.96 -14.11
CA TRP A 111 -0.04 -5.77 -14.68
C TRP A 111 0.04 -5.44 -16.18
N CYS A 112 0.73 -6.31 -16.90
CA CYS A 112 0.46 -6.75 -18.27
C CYS A 112 0.66 -8.28 -18.33
#